data_AF-A0A516X4R3-F1
#
_entry.id   AF-A0A516X4R3-F1
#
_cell.length_a   1.000
_cell.length_b   1.000
_cell.length_c   1.000
_cell.angle_alpha   90.00
_cell.angle_beta   90.00
_cell.angle_gamma   90.00
#
_symmetry.space_group_name_H-M   'P 1'
#
loop_
_entity.id
_entity.type
_entity.pdbx_description
1 polymer ?
#
loop_
_entity_poly.entity_id
_entity_poly.type
_entity_poly.pdbx_seq_one_letter_code
_entity_poly.pdbx_strand_id
1 'polypeptide(L)'
;MAYAPQQWRNGIEGGTPTSAKRFNHIETGIADVDDAISDLEAAVTYLSDTKAPQDRKITASTGLTGGGNLTADRTIAADFGTSSGTVCEGNDSRLADQRTPNDRSVSHTKLTTDLRGDVESALRSDDARILRIMEPADYDALGANTDPNTIYLVYED
;
A
#
# COMPACT_ATOMS: atom_id res chain seq x y z
N MET A 1 17.47 45.71 -12.09
CA MET A 1 18.16 46.60 -13.07
C MET A 1 19.40 47.07 -12.34
N ALA A 2 20.59 46.65 -12.75
CA ALA A 2 21.82 46.94 -12.00
C ALA A 2 22.00 48.44 -11.78
N TYR A 3 22.25 48.83 -10.53
CA TYR A 3 22.55 50.21 -10.17
C TYR A 3 23.86 50.67 -10.82
N ALA A 4 23.80 51.77 -11.57
CA ALA A 4 24.97 52.36 -12.18
C ALA A 4 25.44 53.56 -11.36
N PRO A 5 26.56 53.46 -10.61
CA PRO A 5 27.01 54.53 -9.73
C PRO A 5 27.42 55.77 -10.51
N GLN A 6 27.09 56.95 -9.97
CA GLN A 6 27.51 58.23 -10.53
C GLN A 6 28.90 58.64 -10.00
N GLN A 7 29.63 59.44 -10.78
CA GLN A 7 30.95 59.96 -10.41
C GLN A 7 30.88 61.47 -10.15
N TRP A 8 30.96 61.85 -8.89
CA TRP A 8 30.90 63.22 -8.40
C TRP A 8 32.29 63.87 -8.36
N ARG A 9 32.35 65.17 -8.68
CA ARG A 9 33.56 66.02 -8.61
C ARG A 9 33.26 67.26 -7.78
N ASN A 10 34.25 67.76 -7.02
CA ASN A 10 34.07 68.99 -6.25
C ASN A 10 33.96 70.21 -7.19
N GLY A 11 33.01 71.11 -6.90
CA GLY A 11 32.89 72.42 -7.56
C GLY A 11 33.74 73.50 -6.88
N ILE A 12 33.59 74.76 -7.33
CA ILE A 12 34.23 75.94 -6.74
C ILE A 12 33.79 76.10 -5.26
N GLU A 13 34.73 76.47 -4.38
CA GLU A 13 34.48 76.63 -2.93
C GLU A 13 33.36 77.66 -2.68
N GLY A 14 32.28 77.20 -2.03
CA GLY A 14 31.08 77.99 -1.77
C GLY A 14 29.76 77.22 -1.82
N GLY A 15 29.76 75.95 -2.27
CA GLY A 15 28.54 75.14 -2.42
C GLY A 15 28.56 73.81 -1.65
N THR A 16 27.62 73.68 -0.71
CA THR A 16 27.07 72.46 -0.07
C THR A 16 27.93 71.70 0.98
N PRO A 17 27.36 71.23 2.11
CA PRO A 17 28.11 70.69 3.27
C PRO A 17 28.75 69.29 3.12
N THR A 18 28.86 68.77 1.90
CA THR A 18 29.22 67.37 1.59
C THR A 18 30.15 67.31 0.38
N SER A 19 31.35 66.74 0.53
CA SER A 19 32.34 66.64 -0.55
C SER A 19 32.03 65.53 -1.54
N ALA A 20 32.51 65.65 -2.77
CA ALA A 20 32.40 64.63 -3.82
C ALA A 20 32.95 63.27 -3.37
N LYS A 21 34.00 63.24 -2.53
CA LYS A 21 34.50 62.01 -1.93
C LYS A 21 33.43 61.29 -1.11
N ARG A 22 32.65 62.01 -0.31
CA ARG A 22 31.55 61.44 0.47
C ARG A 22 30.44 60.93 -0.43
N PHE A 23 30.07 61.69 -1.46
CA PHE A 23 29.06 61.26 -2.42
C PHE A 23 29.49 60.02 -3.19
N ASN A 24 30.71 59.96 -3.72
CA ASN A 24 31.22 58.76 -4.40
C ASN A 24 31.26 57.54 -3.48
N HIS A 25 31.60 57.71 -2.20
CA HIS A 25 31.53 56.61 -1.23
C HIS A 25 30.09 56.14 -1.01
N ILE A 26 29.12 57.05 -0.98
CA ILE A 26 27.69 56.71 -0.92
C ILE A 26 27.27 55.95 -2.18
N GLU A 27 27.69 56.38 -3.36
CA GLU A 27 27.41 55.69 -4.64
C GLU A 27 27.94 54.25 -4.65
N THR A 28 29.17 54.04 -4.16
CA THR A 28 29.72 52.69 -3.97
C THR A 28 28.86 51.88 -3.01
N GLY A 29 28.50 52.45 -1.86
CA GLY A 29 27.64 51.75 -0.89
C GLY A 29 26.25 51.41 -1.44
N ILE A 30 25.68 52.26 -2.31
CA ILE A 30 24.41 51.97 -2.99
C ILE A 30 24.58 50.83 -4.00
N ALA A 31 25.66 50.84 -4.78
CA ALA A 31 25.96 49.76 -5.74
C ALA A 31 26.13 48.41 -5.02
N ASP A 32 26.89 48.38 -3.94
CA ASP A 32 27.10 47.18 -3.13
C ASP A 32 25.78 46.64 -2.55
N VAL A 33 24.87 47.53 -2.13
CA VAL A 33 23.54 47.15 -1.63
C VAL A 33 22.63 46.64 -2.75
N ASP A 34 22.70 47.21 -3.95
CA ASP A 34 21.94 46.74 -5.11
C ASP A 34 22.35 45.32 -5.51
N ASP A 35 23.65 45.03 -5.56
CA ASP A 35 24.18 43.69 -5.80
C ASP A 35 23.68 42.70 -4.73
N ALA A 36 23.74 43.08 -3.45
CA ALA A 36 23.25 42.24 -2.35
C ALA A 36 21.73 41.98 -2.43
N ILE A 37 20.94 42.97 -2.86
CA ILE A 37 19.50 42.81 -3.08
C ILE A 37 19.26 41.86 -4.25
N SER A 38 20.00 42.01 -5.35
CA SER A 38 19.90 41.12 -6.51
C SER A 38 20.19 39.66 -6.15
N ASP A 39 21.22 39.41 -5.35
CA ASP A 39 21.54 38.06 -4.84
C ASP A 39 20.42 37.50 -3.94
N LEU A 40 19.82 38.35 -3.09
CA LEU A 40 18.68 37.97 -2.26
C LEU A 40 17.43 37.65 -3.10
N GLU A 41 17.14 38.42 -4.13
CA GLU A 41 16.04 38.16 -5.07
C GLU A 41 16.21 36.83 -5.79
N ALA A 42 17.43 36.52 -6.23
CA ALA A 42 17.76 35.24 -6.83
C ALA A 42 17.57 34.07 -5.84
N ALA A 43 17.99 34.24 -4.59
CA ALA A 43 17.78 33.24 -3.54
C ALA A 43 16.30 33.03 -3.20
N VAL A 44 15.50 34.11 -3.13
CA VAL A 44 14.05 34.04 -2.91
C VAL A 44 13.37 33.26 -4.04
N THR A 45 13.73 33.55 -5.29
CA THR A 45 13.21 32.86 -6.48
C THR A 45 13.58 31.37 -6.44
N TYR A 46 14.83 31.06 -6.11
CA TYR A 46 15.27 29.67 -6.00
C TYR A 46 14.50 28.92 -4.90
N LEU A 47 14.28 29.54 -3.74
CA LEU A 47 13.52 28.93 -2.65
C LEU A 47 12.04 28.74 -3.01
N SER A 48 11.40 29.70 -3.69
CA SER A 48 10.01 29.58 -4.12
C SER A 48 9.80 28.44 -5.12
N ASP A 49 10.76 28.23 -6.01
CA ASP A 49 10.63 27.27 -7.11
C ASP A 49 11.05 25.85 -6.70
N THR A 50 11.99 25.72 -5.76
CA THR A 50 12.57 24.41 -5.41
C THR A 50 12.00 23.78 -4.14
N LYS A 51 11.40 24.56 -3.24
CA LYS A 51 10.86 24.04 -1.98
C LYS A 51 9.39 23.70 -2.13
N ALA A 52 8.99 22.58 -1.53
CA ALA A 52 7.58 22.26 -1.37
C ALA A 52 6.94 23.26 -0.38
N PRO A 53 5.79 23.88 -0.73
CA PRO A 53 5.04 24.71 0.21
C PRO A 53 4.57 23.91 1.44
N GLN A 54 4.59 24.51 2.63
CA GLN A 54 4.18 23.84 3.86
C GLN A 54 2.70 23.48 3.89
N ASP A 55 1.86 24.17 3.13
CA ASP A 55 0.43 23.89 2.97
C ASP A 55 0.15 22.76 1.96
N ARG A 56 1.17 22.29 1.23
CA ARG A 56 1.05 21.13 0.34
C ARG A 56 0.56 19.93 1.13
N LYS A 57 -0.54 19.32 0.65
CA LYS A 57 -1.24 18.25 1.36
C LYS A 57 -0.86 16.87 0.84
N ILE A 58 -0.56 15.97 1.76
CA ILE A 58 -0.58 14.52 1.57
C ILE A 58 -1.98 14.02 1.98
N THR A 59 -2.71 13.42 1.04
CA THR A 59 -4.04 12.87 1.31
C THR A 59 -3.90 11.36 1.50
N ALA A 60 -3.95 10.91 2.76
CA ALA A 60 -4.10 9.49 3.06
C ALA A 60 -5.54 9.07 2.76
N SER A 61 -5.70 7.97 2.04
CA SER A 61 -7.01 7.39 1.69
C SER A 61 -7.31 6.18 2.57
N THR A 62 -8.35 5.43 2.22
CA THR A 62 -8.70 4.15 2.80
C THR A 62 -7.48 3.23 2.93
N GLY A 63 -7.26 2.68 4.12
CA GLY A 63 -6.15 1.79 4.44
C GLY A 63 -4.83 2.49 4.77
N LEU A 64 -4.78 3.82 4.80
CA LEU A 64 -3.59 4.59 5.17
C LEU A 64 -3.90 5.64 6.23
N THR A 65 -2.98 5.83 7.18
CA THR A 65 -3.00 6.94 8.13
C THR A 65 -1.85 7.92 7.88
N GLY A 66 -1.84 9.05 8.58
CA GLY A 66 -0.71 9.98 8.54
C GLY A 66 -0.76 11.06 7.45
N GLY A 67 -1.92 11.28 6.81
CA GLY A 67 -2.12 12.43 5.92
C GLY A 67 -2.01 13.80 6.63
N GLY A 68 -2.01 14.90 5.88
CA GLY A 68 -1.85 16.26 6.44
C GLY A 68 -1.06 17.16 5.51
N ASN A 69 -0.67 18.34 5.99
CA ASN A 69 0.23 19.25 5.26
C ASN A 69 1.70 19.04 5.67
N LEU A 70 2.65 19.75 5.06
CA LEU A 70 4.09 19.63 5.30
C LEU A 70 4.62 20.63 6.35
N THR A 71 3.79 21.09 7.31
CA THR A 71 4.27 21.95 8.41
C THR A 71 5.13 21.20 9.43
N ALA A 72 5.13 19.86 9.37
CA ALA A 72 5.97 18.97 10.16
C ALA A 72 6.28 17.70 9.37
N ASP A 73 7.23 16.90 9.83
CA ASP A 73 7.51 15.59 9.25
C ASP A 73 6.26 14.70 9.24
N ARG A 74 6.04 14.00 8.13
CA ARG A 74 4.87 13.12 7.93
C ARG A 74 5.31 11.68 7.80
N THR A 75 4.71 10.81 8.60
CA THR A 75 4.84 9.35 8.46
C THR A 75 3.53 8.82 7.92
N ILE A 76 3.59 8.13 6.78
CA ILE A 76 2.45 7.43 6.21
C ILE A 76 2.58 5.96 6.58
N ALA A 77 1.51 5.39 7.14
CA ALA A 77 1.49 4.01 7.59
C ALA A 77 0.23 3.31 7.07
N ALA A 78 0.33 1.99 6.89
CA ALA A 78 -0.84 1.14 6.68
C ALA A 78 -1.73 1.19 7.93
N ASP A 79 -3.02 1.40 7.72
CA ASP A 79 -4.03 1.34 8.76
C ASP A 79 -4.52 -0.11 8.90
N PHE A 80 -3.88 -0.85 9.80
CA PHE A 80 -4.25 -2.23 10.07
C PHE A 80 -5.39 -2.30 11.07
N GLY A 81 -6.36 -3.17 10.80
CA GLY A 81 -7.52 -3.37 11.67
C GLY A 81 -8.59 -4.21 10.99
N THR A 82 -9.67 -4.49 11.71
CA THR A 82 -10.74 -5.41 11.25
C THR A 82 -11.97 -4.69 10.66
N SER A 83 -12.00 -3.35 10.70
CA SER A 83 -13.12 -2.56 10.19
C SER A 83 -13.10 -2.46 8.66
N SER A 84 -14.21 -1.99 8.08
CA SER A 84 -14.21 -1.63 6.65
C SER A 84 -13.21 -0.51 6.40
N GLY A 85 -12.40 -0.66 5.37
CA GLY A 85 -11.43 0.34 4.95
C GLY A 85 -10.07 0.29 5.63
N THR A 86 -9.80 -0.72 6.45
CA THR A 86 -8.46 -1.03 6.98
C THR A 86 -7.82 -2.20 6.23
N VAL A 87 -6.49 -2.23 6.21
CA VAL A 87 -5.70 -3.30 5.59
C VAL A 87 -5.74 -4.56 6.47
N CYS A 88 -5.77 -5.74 5.84
CA CYS A 88 -5.61 -7.03 6.55
C CYS A 88 -4.12 -7.31 6.78
N GLU A 89 -3.73 -7.65 8.01
CA GLU A 89 -2.41 -8.24 8.28
C GLU A 89 -2.42 -9.73 7.94
N GLY A 90 -1.24 -10.34 7.75
CA GLY A 90 -1.13 -11.77 7.38
C GLY A 90 -1.72 -12.73 8.42
N ASN A 91 -1.80 -12.31 9.68
CA ASN A 91 -2.40 -13.04 10.81
C ASN A 91 -3.83 -12.57 11.13
N ASP A 92 -4.46 -11.76 10.28
CA ASP A 92 -5.81 -11.24 10.47
C ASP A 92 -6.86 -12.37 10.37
N SER A 93 -7.84 -12.38 11.28
CA SER A 93 -8.86 -13.43 11.34
C SER A 93 -9.74 -13.49 10.09
N ARG A 94 -9.92 -12.37 9.37
CA ARG A 94 -10.64 -12.34 8.09
C ARG A 94 -9.97 -13.20 7.03
N LEU A 95 -8.68 -13.50 7.19
CA LEU A 95 -7.95 -14.41 6.31
C LEU A 95 -8.15 -15.89 6.70
N ALA A 96 -8.73 -16.20 7.85
CA ALA A 96 -8.90 -17.57 8.31
C ALA A 96 -10.21 -18.23 7.81
N ASP A 97 -11.22 -17.44 7.44
CA ASP A 97 -12.51 -17.97 7.00
C ASP A 97 -12.41 -18.74 5.68
N GLN A 98 -13.30 -19.73 5.50
CA GLN A 98 -13.37 -20.54 4.29
C GLN A 98 -13.79 -19.67 3.10
N ARG A 99 -12.78 -19.22 2.34
CA ARG A 99 -12.98 -18.50 1.08
C ARG A 99 -13.12 -19.51 -0.05
N THR A 100 -14.29 -19.56 -0.70
CA THR A 100 -14.50 -20.39 -1.90
C THR A 100 -13.61 -19.84 -3.01
N PRO A 101 -12.58 -20.57 -3.47
CA PRO A 101 -11.78 -20.10 -4.58
C PRO A 101 -12.65 -20.03 -5.83
N ASN A 102 -12.53 -18.95 -6.60
CA ASN A 102 -13.26 -18.76 -7.86
C ASN A 102 -12.64 -19.56 -9.01
N ASP A 103 -11.44 -20.08 -8.79
CA ASP A 103 -10.79 -21.10 -9.57
C ASP A 103 -11.00 -22.47 -8.90
N ARG A 104 -10.87 -23.55 -9.68
CA ARG A 104 -10.95 -24.92 -9.15
C ARG A 104 -9.64 -25.31 -8.45
N SER A 105 -8.99 -24.37 -7.76
CA SER A 105 -7.65 -24.53 -7.19
C SER A 105 -7.61 -25.33 -5.89
N VAL A 106 -8.77 -25.55 -5.23
CA VAL A 106 -8.84 -26.48 -4.11
C VAL A 106 -8.50 -27.88 -4.64
N SER A 107 -7.27 -28.31 -4.41
CA SER A 107 -6.76 -29.58 -4.89
C SER A 107 -7.27 -30.75 -4.06
N HIS A 108 -7.31 -31.94 -4.66
CA HIS A 108 -7.77 -33.17 -4.03
C HIS A 108 -7.03 -33.49 -2.71
N THR A 109 -5.79 -33.04 -2.53
CA THR A 109 -5.01 -33.27 -1.30
C THR A 109 -5.68 -32.74 -0.03
N LYS A 110 -6.40 -31.62 -0.09
CA LYS A 110 -7.16 -31.10 1.07
C LYS A 110 -8.49 -31.84 1.27
N LEU A 111 -9.05 -32.42 0.21
CA LEU A 111 -10.31 -33.16 0.25
C LEU A 111 -10.12 -34.61 0.74
N THR A 112 -8.96 -35.22 0.53
CA THR A 112 -8.76 -36.64 0.82
C THR A 112 -8.91 -37.00 2.30
N THR A 113 -8.51 -36.14 3.24
CA THR A 113 -8.63 -36.45 4.68
C THR A 113 -10.08 -36.42 5.14
N ASP A 114 -10.83 -35.39 4.72
CA ASP A 114 -12.22 -35.18 5.16
C ASP A 114 -13.17 -36.17 4.47
N LEU A 115 -13.09 -36.32 3.14
CA LEU A 115 -13.93 -37.28 2.41
C LEU A 115 -13.66 -38.72 2.81
N ARG A 116 -12.41 -39.09 3.09
CA ARG A 116 -12.08 -40.45 3.52
C ARG A 116 -12.66 -40.74 4.90
N GLY A 117 -12.59 -39.79 5.84
CA GLY A 117 -13.20 -39.92 7.16
C GLY A 117 -14.72 -40.01 7.11
N ASP A 118 -15.35 -39.17 6.29
CA ASP A 118 -16.80 -39.17 6.09
C ASP A 118 -17.30 -40.46 5.44
N VAL A 119 -16.62 -40.94 4.39
CA VAL A 119 -16.93 -42.21 3.73
C VAL A 119 -16.68 -43.39 4.67
N GLU A 120 -15.56 -43.40 5.40
CA GLU A 120 -15.26 -44.44 6.38
C GLU A 120 -16.26 -44.47 7.53
N SER A 121 -16.77 -43.32 7.96
CA SER A 121 -17.78 -43.20 9.01
C SER A 121 -19.17 -43.60 8.49
N ALA A 122 -19.53 -43.20 7.27
CA ALA A 122 -20.78 -43.62 6.63
C ALA A 122 -20.83 -45.13 6.38
N LEU A 123 -19.69 -45.74 6.05
CA LEU A 123 -19.57 -47.19 5.87
C LEU A 123 -19.55 -47.97 7.20
N ARG A 124 -19.21 -47.32 8.33
CA ARG A 124 -19.02 -47.97 9.64
C ARG A 124 -20.01 -47.53 10.71
N SER A 125 -21.01 -46.70 10.41
CA SER A 125 -21.99 -46.30 11.43
C SER A 125 -22.81 -47.52 11.86
N ASP A 126 -23.11 -47.66 13.15
CA ASP A 126 -23.91 -48.77 13.70
C ASP A 126 -25.35 -48.85 13.13
N ASP A 127 -25.80 -47.84 12.37
CA ASP A 127 -27.06 -47.81 11.61
C ASP A 127 -26.91 -48.32 10.16
N ALA A 128 -25.69 -48.63 9.74
CA ALA A 128 -25.41 -49.19 8.42
C ALA A 128 -25.54 -50.71 8.51
N ARG A 129 -26.56 -51.27 7.84
CA ARG A 129 -26.57 -52.69 7.47
C ARG A 129 -25.21 -53.00 6.85
N ILE A 130 -24.40 -53.82 7.51
CA ILE A 130 -23.01 -54.03 7.12
C ILE A 130 -23.02 -54.60 5.70
N LEU A 131 -22.55 -53.80 4.75
CA LEU A 131 -22.55 -54.15 3.34
C LEU A 131 -21.36 -55.06 3.08
N ARG A 132 -21.61 -56.37 3.09
CA ARG A 132 -20.56 -57.37 2.87
C ARG A 132 -20.55 -57.82 1.41
N ILE A 133 -19.37 -58.13 0.88
CA ILE A 133 -19.27 -58.79 -0.43
C ILE A 133 -19.95 -60.15 -0.35
N MET A 134 -20.88 -60.41 -1.27
CA MET A 134 -21.61 -61.68 -1.35
C MET A 134 -20.62 -62.85 -1.47
N GLU A 135 -20.87 -63.94 -0.74
CA GLU A 135 -20.00 -65.12 -0.82
C GLU A 135 -20.15 -65.81 -2.19
N PRO A 136 -19.10 -66.49 -2.70
CA PRO A 136 -19.12 -67.08 -4.04
C PRO A 136 -20.28 -68.06 -4.27
N ALA A 137 -20.69 -68.81 -3.24
CA ALA A 137 -21.79 -69.75 -3.34
C ALA A 137 -23.15 -69.05 -3.54
N ASP A 138 -23.36 -67.90 -2.89
CA ASP A 138 -24.58 -67.10 -3.04
C ASP A 138 -24.58 -66.33 -4.37
N TYR A 139 -23.39 -65.89 -4.82
CA TYR A 139 -23.21 -65.29 -6.14
C TYR A 139 -23.57 -66.27 -7.26
N ASP A 140 -23.06 -67.51 -7.18
CA ASP A 140 -23.36 -68.56 -8.16
C ASP A 140 -24.87 -68.91 -8.17
N ALA A 141 -25.55 -68.79 -7.02
CA ALA A 141 -26.99 -69.02 -6.89
C ALA A 141 -27.86 -67.96 -7.60
N LEU A 142 -27.33 -66.78 -7.93
CA LEU A 142 -28.03 -65.76 -8.73
C LEU A 142 -28.18 -66.15 -10.21
N GLY A 143 -27.44 -67.16 -10.67
CA GLY A 143 -27.57 -67.75 -12.01
C GLY A 143 -27.31 -66.75 -13.15
N ALA A 144 -28.14 -66.79 -14.19
CA ALA A 144 -27.97 -66.02 -15.44
C ALA A 144 -28.08 -64.48 -15.28
N ASN A 145 -28.30 -63.97 -14.06
CA ASN A 145 -28.43 -62.55 -13.76
C ASN A 145 -27.15 -61.93 -13.17
N THR A 146 -26.02 -62.63 -13.27
CA THR A 146 -24.71 -62.18 -12.81
C THR A 146 -23.94 -61.47 -13.93
N ASP A 147 -23.54 -60.22 -13.69
CA ASP A 147 -22.64 -59.45 -14.56
C ASP A 147 -21.22 -59.47 -13.95
N PRO A 148 -20.21 -59.97 -14.68
CA PRO A 148 -18.84 -60.08 -14.18
C PRO A 148 -18.17 -58.72 -13.85
N ASN A 149 -18.72 -57.59 -14.29
CA ASN A 149 -18.18 -56.26 -13.99
C ASN A 149 -18.89 -55.57 -12.81
N THR A 150 -19.83 -56.25 -12.15
CA THR A 150 -20.62 -55.70 -11.04
C THR A 150 -20.22 -56.35 -9.71
N ILE A 151 -19.98 -55.53 -8.67
CA ILE A 151 -19.77 -56.02 -7.30
C ILE A 151 -21.14 -56.21 -6.65
N TYR A 152 -21.44 -57.44 -6.24
CA TYR A 152 -22.67 -57.78 -5.52
C TYR A 152 -22.44 -57.74 -4.02
N LEU A 153 -23.35 -57.08 -3.32
CA LEU A 153 -23.26 -56.82 -1.90
C LEU A 153 -24.51 -57.32 -1.20
N VAL A 154 -24.34 -57.91 -0.02
CA VAL A 154 -25.43 -58.39 0.84
C VAL A 154 -25.52 -57.52 2.09
N TYR A 155 -26.73 -57.43 2.62
CA TYR A 155 -27.00 -56.81 3.91
C TYR A 155 -27.07 -57.91 4.97
N GLU A 156 -26.31 -57.75 6.05
CA GLU A 156 -26.52 -58.52 7.28
C GLU A 156 -27.57 -57.78 8.14
N ASP A 157 -28.52 -58.53 8.73
CA ASP A 157 -29.48 -58.01 9.72
C ASP A 157 -28.81 -57.79 11.08
#